data_AF-A0A1L3GMI9-F1
#
_entry.id   AF-A0A1L3GMI9-F1
#
_cell.length_a   1.000
_cell.length_b   1.000
_cell.length_c   1.000
_cell.angle_alpha   90.00
_cell.angle_beta   90.00
_cell.angle_gamma   90.00
#
_symmetry.space_group_name_H-M   'P 1'
#
loop_
_entity.id
_entity.type
_entity.pdbx_description
1 polymer ?
#
loop_
_entity_poly.entity_id
_entity_poly.type
_entity_poly.pdbx_seq_one_letter_code
_entity_poly.pdbx_strand_id
1 'polypeptide(L)'
;MTLLALQPVVSLKTAGTPFLGAPEAPIEIAVFDDFECSYCARAVPLFKQVLETYPGKVKLVFKNFPLGMHKNSRAAATAALAAERQGKFWPLYDLLFENYNKLNPQKIHELAE
;
A
#
# COMPACT_ATOMS: atom_id res chain seq x y z
N MET A 1 20.57 -34.42 -6.44
CA MET A 1 20.68 -33.41 -5.37
C MET A 1 20.41 -32.06 -6.00
N THR A 2 19.16 -31.59 -5.98
CA THR A 2 18.77 -30.33 -6.62
C THR A 2 19.26 -29.20 -5.74
N LEU A 3 20.23 -28.41 -6.22
CA LEU A 3 20.68 -27.21 -5.55
C LEU A 3 19.47 -26.26 -5.45
N LEU A 4 19.01 -25.96 -4.23
CA LEU A 4 18.07 -24.87 -3.97
C LEU A 4 18.81 -23.55 -4.21
N ALA A 5 18.88 -23.13 -5.47
CA ALA A 5 19.30 -21.78 -5.80
C ALA A 5 18.16 -20.83 -5.40
N LEU A 6 18.36 -20.06 -4.33
CA LEU A 6 17.55 -18.89 -4.06
C LEU A 6 17.60 -18.02 -5.33
N GLN A 7 16.47 -17.77 -5.97
CA GLN A 7 16.35 -16.80 -7.06
C GLN A 7 16.02 -15.45 -6.43
N PRO A 8 17.01 -14.58 -6.17
CA PRO A 8 16.79 -13.34 -5.41
C PRO A 8 16.02 -12.28 -6.22
N VAL A 9 15.89 -12.46 -7.54
CA VAL A 9 15.23 -11.52 -8.44
C VAL A 9 13.93 -12.13 -8.93
N VAL A 10 12.82 -11.53 -8.52
CA VAL A 10 11.48 -11.88 -8.99
C VAL A 10 10.93 -10.71 -9.79
N SER A 11 10.32 -11.00 -10.94
CA SER A 11 9.58 -9.99 -11.69
C SER A 11 8.25 -9.72 -11.00
N LEU A 12 8.01 -8.47 -10.60
CA LEU A 12 6.75 -8.03 -9.99
C LEU A 12 5.93 -7.25 -11.02
N LYS A 13 4.66 -7.62 -11.16
CA LYS A 13 3.70 -6.86 -11.98
C LYS A 13 3.19 -5.66 -11.19
N THR A 14 3.58 -4.47 -11.60
CA THR A 14 3.22 -3.21 -10.92
C THR A 14 2.45 -2.24 -11.80
N ALA A 15 2.38 -2.51 -13.11
CA ALA A 15 1.53 -1.77 -14.04
C ALA A 15 0.07 -1.72 -13.56
N GLY A 16 -0.55 -0.54 -13.65
CA GLY A 16 -1.94 -0.31 -13.26
C GLY A 16 -2.20 -0.38 -11.75
N THR A 17 -1.16 -0.39 -10.91
CA THR A 17 -1.27 -0.31 -9.45
C THR A 17 -1.20 1.15 -8.99
N PRO A 18 -1.89 1.55 -7.91
CA PRO A 18 -1.78 2.91 -7.39
C PRO A 18 -0.33 3.22 -7.02
N PHE A 19 0.13 4.41 -7.43
CA PHE A 19 1.47 4.88 -7.08
C PHE A 19 1.51 6.34 -6.65
N LEU A 20 2.56 6.69 -5.90
CA LEU A 20 2.97 8.06 -5.57
C LEU A 20 4.34 8.35 -6.19
N GLY A 21 4.61 9.62 -6.47
CA GLY A 21 5.83 10.08 -7.11
C GLY A 21 5.70 10.23 -8.63
N ALA A 22 6.83 10.34 -9.33
CA ALA A 22 6.84 10.53 -10.77
C ALA A 22 6.50 9.22 -11.51
N PRO A 23 5.62 9.22 -12.53
CA PRO A 23 5.29 8.00 -13.28
C PRO A 23 6.52 7.32 -13.91
N GLU A 24 7.44 8.16 -14.42
CA GLU A 24 8.66 7.77 -15.13
C GLU A 24 9.90 7.72 -14.21
N ALA A 25 9.71 7.62 -12.90
CA ALA A 25 10.85 7.57 -11.98
C ALA A 25 11.71 6.31 -12.27
N PRO A 26 13.05 6.43 -12.34
CA PRO A 26 13.94 5.32 -12.65
C PRO A 26 14.00 4.24 -11.55
N ILE A 27 13.57 4.56 -10.33
CA ILE A 27 13.53 3.64 -9.20
C ILE A 27 12.07 3.46 -8.78
N GLU A 28 11.62 2.21 -8.77
CA GLU A 28 10.31 1.82 -8.29
C GLU A 28 10.44 0.95 -7.04
N ILE A 29 9.72 1.31 -5.97
CA ILE A 29 9.67 0.55 -4.72
C ILE A 29 8.25 0.01 -4.55
N ALA A 30 8.11 -1.31 -4.55
CA ALA A 30 6.86 -1.98 -4.25
C ALA A 30 6.68 -2.15 -2.74
N VAL A 31 5.67 -1.50 -2.19
CA VAL A 31 5.33 -1.56 -0.77
C VAL A 31 4.17 -2.53 -0.59
N PHE A 32 4.43 -3.66 0.08
CA PHE A 32 3.40 -4.61 0.49
C PHE A 32 2.95 -4.28 1.90
N ASP A 33 1.72 -3.79 2.04
CA ASP A 33 1.27 -3.17 3.27
C ASP A 33 -0.14 -3.62 3.67
N ASP A 34 -0.39 -3.48 4.98
CA ASP A 34 -1.61 -3.89 5.65
C ASP A 34 -2.17 -2.72 6.45
N PHE A 35 -3.43 -2.35 6.18
CA PHE A 35 -4.10 -1.20 6.79
C PHE A 35 -4.37 -1.32 8.29
N GLU A 36 -4.29 -2.50 8.92
CA GLU A 36 -4.39 -2.67 10.38
C GLU A 36 -3.00 -2.83 11.05
N CYS A 37 -1.92 -2.96 10.27
CA CYS A 37 -0.60 -3.18 10.81
C CYS A 37 0.01 -1.88 11.37
N SER A 38 0.34 -1.89 12.67
CA SER A 38 0.94 -0.75 13.36
C SER A 38 2.35 -0.38 12.87
N TYR A 39 3.08 -1.31 12.26
CA TYR A 39 4.37 -1.02 11.63
C TYR A 39 4.19 -0.38 10.25
N CYS A 40 3.22 -0.86 9.46
CA CYS A 40 2.85 -0.27 8.17
C CYS A 40 2.38 1.18 8.36
N ALA A 41 1.48 1.44 9.30
CA ALA A 41 1.01 2.78 9.63
C ALA A 41 2.16 3.74 10.02
N ARG A 42 3.15 3.25 10.77
CA ARG A 42 4.34 4.04 11.14
C ARG A 42 5.31 4.28 9.97
N ALA A 43 5.23 3.49 8.91
CA ALA A 43 6.05 3.66 7.72
C ALA A 43 5.51 4.74 6.75
N VAL A 44 4.20 5.07 6.84
CA VAL A 44 3.56 6.06 5.94
C VAL A 44 4.30 7.42 5.90
N PRO A 45 4.73 8.03 7.02
CA PRO A 45 5.51 9.26 6.97
C PRO A 45 6.87 9.10 6.32
N LEU A 46 7.51 7.92 6.45
CA LEU A 46 8.80 7.62 5.82
C LEU A 46 8.66 7.55 4.29
N PHE A 47 7.56 7.00 3.79
CA PHE A 47 7.27 6.99 2.35
C PHE A 47 7.15 8.41 1.79
N LYS A 48 6.45 9.30 2.50
CA LYS A 48 6.36 10.73 2.14
C LYS A 48 7.75 11.36 2.12
N GLN A 49 8.55 11.14 3.17
CA GLN A 49 9.92 11.64 3.25
C GLN A 49 10.82 11.13 2.10
N VAL A 50 10.70 9.86 1.70
CA VAL A 50 11.47 9.30 0.56
C VAL A 50 11.11 10.03 -0.74
N LEU A 51 9.83 10.25 -1.01
CA LEU A 51 9.37 10.94 -2.21
C LEU A 51 9.84 12.41 -2.23
N GLU A 52 9.82 13.08 -1.08
CA GLU A 52 10.30 14.46 -0.93
C GLU A 52 11.83 14.57 -1.07
N THR A 53 12.58 13.59 -0.55
CA THR A 53 14.04 13.57 -0.60
C THR A 53 14.56 13.28 -2.01
N TYR A 54 13.82 12.49 -2.79
CA TYR A 54 14.22 12.02 -4.12
C TYR A 54 13.19 12.40 -5.21
N PRO A 55 12.91 13.70 -5.41
CA PRO A 55 11.89 14.16 -6.34
C PRO A 55 12.23 13.73 -7.77
N GLY A 56 11.24 13.15 -8.46
CA GLY A 56 11.40 12.64 -9.82
C GLY A 56 12.23 11.36 -9.96
N LYS A 57 12.83 10.86 -8.86
CA LYS A 57 13.73 9.70 -8.89
C LYS A 57 13.10 8.42 -8.35
N VAL A 58 12.15 8.55 -7.43
CA VAL A 58 11.46 7.41 -6.81
C VAL A 58 9.97 7.43 -7.11
N LYS A 59 9.42 6.26 -7.39
CA LYS A 59 8.00 5.94 -7.46
C LYS A 59 7.68 4.85 -6.44
N LEU A 60 6.67 5.06 -5.61
CA LEU A 60 6.19 4.06 -4.65
C LEU A 60 4.91 3.43 -5.20
N VAL A 61 4.91 2.12 -5.43
CA VAL A 61 3.72 1.37 -5.85
C VAL A 61 3.15 0.60 -4.65
N PHE A 62 1.86 0.73 -4.39
CA PHE A 62 1.23 0.12 -3.22
C PHE A 62 0.59 -1.23 -3.55
N LYS A 63 0.92 -2.26 -2.79
CA LYS A 63 0.35 -3.61 -2.90
C LYS A 63 -0.36 -3.97 -1.60
N ASN A 64 -1.68 -4.12 -1.68
CA ASN A 64 -2.49 -4.65 -0.58
C ASN A 64 -1.97 -6.05 -0.16
N PHE A 65 -1.58 -6.19 1.10
CA PHE A 65 -1.10 -7.45 1.69
C PHE A 65 -1.77 -7.71 3.04
N PRO A 66 -3.08 -7.98 3.07
CA PRO A 66 -3.82 -8.15 4.32
C PRO A 66 -3.38 -9.41 5.05
N LEU A 67 -2.83 -9.26 6.26
CA LEU A 67 -2.36 -10.34 7.09
C LEU A 67 -3.53 -11.07 7.75
N GLY A 68 -3.49 -12.39 7.79
CA GLY A 68 -4.59 -13.20 8.33
C GLY A 68 -4.90 -12.98 9.81
N MET A 69 -3.95 -12.43 10.58
CA MET A 69 -4.13 -12.06 11.99
C MET A 69 -4.88 -10.74 12.19
N HIS A 70 -5.06 -9.95 11.14
CA HIS A 70 -5.74 -8.66 11.16
C HIS A 70 -7.16 -8.81 10.63
N LYS A 71 -8.13 -8.77 11.56
CA LYS A 71 -9.53 -9.16 11.34
C LYS A 71 -10.21 -8.36 10.22
N ASN A 72 -9.91 -7.07 10.11
CA ASN A 72 -10.56 -6.13 9.19
C ASN A 72 -9.66 -5.72 8.02
N SER A 73 -8.39 -6.13 8.00
CA SER A 73 -7.43 -5.76 6.97
C SER A 73 -7.88 -6.13 5.56
N ARG A 74 -8.46 -7.33 5.40
CA ARG A 74 -9.02 -7.76 4.10
C ARG A 74 -10.18 -6.87 3.65
N ALA A 75 -11.03 -6.43 4.58
CA ALA A 75 -12.14 -5.53 4.27
C ALA A 75 -11.61 -4.14 3.88
N ALA A 76 -10.63 -3.61 4.61
CA ALA A 76 -9.97 -2.34 4.29
C ALA A 76 -9.29 -2.37 2.92
N ALA A 77 -8.54 -3.44 2.62
CA ALA A 77 -7.93 -3.64 1.31
C ALA A 77 -8.96 -3.71 0.18
N THR A 78 -10.11 -4.36 0.42
CA THR A 78 -11.21 -4.42 -0.54
C THR A 78 -11.81 -3.04 -0.80
N ALA A 79 -12.01 -2.24 0.26
CA ALA A 79 -12.48 -0.87 0.13
C ALA A 79 -11.48 0.01 -0.65
N ALA A 80 -10.18 -0.13 -0.37
CA ALA A 80 -9.13 0.58 -1.10
C ALA A 80 -9.14 0.24 -2.61
N LEU A 81 -9.27 -1.03 -2.98
CA LEU A 81 -9.42 -1.45 -4.38
C LEU A 81 -10.70 -0.92 -5.04
N ALA A 82 -11.79 -0.80 -4.29
CA ALA A 82 -13.03 -0.18 -4.79
C ALA A 82 -12.85 1.33 -5.00
N ALA A 83 -12.12 2.02 -4.12
CA ALA A 83 -11.81 3.44 -4.26
C ALA A 83 -10.84 3.71 -5.41
N GLU A 84 -9.89 2.81 -5.70
CA GLU A 84 -9.04 2.87 -6.89
C GLU A 84 -9.86 2.96 -8.17
N ARG A 85 -10.88 2.12 -8.32
CA ARG A 85 -11.79 2.14 -9.48
C ARG A 85 -12.57 3.45 -9.63
N GLN A 86 -12.61 4.25 -8.57
CA GLN A 86 -13.27 5.55 -8.51
C GLN A 86 -12.27 6.72 -8.55
N GLY A 87 -10.97 6.45 -8.72
CA GLY A 87 -9.92 7.48 -8.71
C GLY A 87 -9.63 8.06 -7.31
N LYS A 88 -10.10 7.41 -6.25
CA LYS A 88 -10.03 7.89 -4.85
C LYS A 88 -9.16 7.01 -3.95
N PHE A 89 -8.21 6.26 -4.53
CA PHE A 89 -7.35 5.36 -3.75
C PHE A 89 -6.58 6.10 -2.64
N TRP A 90 -5.84 7.16 -2.98
CA TRP A 90 -4.98 7.87 -2.03
C TRP A 90 -5.73 8.58 -0.90
N PRO A 91 -6.87 9.26 -1.14
CA PRO A 91 -7.70 9.77 -0.07
C PRO A 91 -8.15 8.69 0.93
N LEU A 92 -8.63 7.54 0.45
CA LEU A 92 -9.05 6.45 1.33
C LEU A 92 -7.86 5.77 2.02
N TYR A 93 -6.73 5.63 1.32
CA TYR A 93 -5.48 5.12 1.87
C TYR A 93 -5.06 5.91 3.12
N ASP A 94 -5.05 7.25 3.03
CA ASP A 94 -4.63 8.11 4.15
C ASP A 94 -5.61 7.93 5.33
N LEU A 95 -6.93 7.97 5.06
CA LEU A 95 -7.97 7.77 6.08
C LEU A 95 -7.88 6.40 6.77
N LEU A 96 -7.63 5.32 6.02
CA LEU A 96 -7.49 3.97 6.57
C LEU A 96 -6.28 3.89 7.50
N PHE A 97 -5.12 4.44 7.09
CA PHE A 97 -3.91 4.41 7.91
C PHE A 97 -3.99 5.34 9.13
N GLU A 98 -4.65 6.50 9.02
CA GLU A 98 -4.94 7.37 10.17
C GLU A 98 -5.80 6.67 11.23
N ASN A 99 -6.61 5.69 10.80
CA ASN A 99 -7.55 4.94 11.64
C ASN A 99 -7.16 3.47 11.83
N TYR A 100 -5.90 3.08 11.56
CA TYR A 100 -5.46 1.66 11.50
C TYR A 100 -5.87 0.83 12.74
N ASN A 101 -5.87 1.45 13.93
CA ASN A 101 -6.19 0.81 15.21
C ASN A 101 -7.69 0.84 15.59
N LYS A 102 -8.54 1.41 14.73
CA LYS A 102 -9.99 1.57 14.93
C LYS A 102 -10.81 0.93 13.82
N LEU A 103 -10.16 0.28 12.85
CA LEU A 103 -10.84 -0.31 11.72
C LEU A 103 -11.81 -1.40 12.18
N ASN A 104 -13.00 -1.34 11.62
CA ASN A 104 -14.07 -2.32 11.70
C ASN A 104 -14.99 -2.10 10.49
N PRO A 105 -15.94 -3.00 10.18
CA PRO A 105 -16.76 -2.86 8.97
C PRO A 105 -17.50 -1.52 8.86
N GLN A 106 -18.06 -1.04 9.98
CA GLN A 106 -18.76 0.24 10.04
C GLN A 106 -17.81 1.42 9.76
N LYS A 107 -16.66 1.47 10.45
CA LYS A 107 -15.67 2.53 10.26
C LYS A 107 -15.13 2.54 8.83
N ILE A 108 -14.86 1.38 8.24
CA ILE A 108 -14.39 1.28 6.85
C ILE A 108 -15.42 1.85 5.89
N HIS A 109 -16.71 1.55 6.10
CA HIS A 109 -17.79 2.13 5.30
C HIS A 109 -17.85 3.66 5.44
N GLU A 110 -17.82 4.17 6.67
CA GLU A 110 -17.81 5.62 6.96
C GLU A 110 -16.65 6.36 6.29
N LEU A 111 -15.47 5.74 6.20
CA LEU A 111 -14.30 6.35 5.56
C LEU A 111 -14.37 6.30 4.02
N ALA A 112 -15.21 5.43 3.46
CA ALA A 112 -15.30 5.17 2.02
C ALA A 112 -16.41 5.97 1.31
N GLU A 113 -17.24 6.71 2.05
CA GLU A 113 -18.25 7.65 1.51
C GLU A 113 -17.61 8.98 1.06
#